data_AF-A0A0K0XWM2-F1
#
_entry.id   AF-A0A0K0XWM2-F1
#
_cell.length_a   1.000
_cell.length_b   1.000
_cell.length_c   1.000
_cell.angle_alpha   90.00
_cell.angle_beta   90.00
_cell.angle_gamma   90.00
#
_symmetry.space_group_name_H-M   'P 1'
#
loop_
_entity.id
_entity.type
_entity.pdbx_description
1 polymer ?
#
loop_
_entity_poly.entity_id
_entity_poly.type
_entity_poly.pdbx_seq_one_letter_code
_entity_poly.pdbx_strand_id
1 'polypeptide(L)'
;MRIDAYPKPGLGLALLLSASLLLVACATSPVATDGEEIAPVGPAHVLEDQSLVGELVVWGGRIVEVENRADRTLLVVASLPLDRADRPRLHYEPGVRFIAEQPGYLEPLTFAPGRFVTILGTVSGTRIRAVGDYDYLHPTMDIEKLHLWPSDPMMWSPHWRWNFGIGIRL
;
A
#
# COMPACT_ATOMS: atom_id res chain seq x y z
N MET A 1 -19.54 59.11 -18.75
CA MET A 1 -18.22 58.53 -19.09
C MET A 1 -18.01 57.30 -18.22
N ARG A 2 -18.44 56.11 -18.69
CA ARG A 2 -18.15 54.82 -18.03
C ARG A 2 -16.92 54.24 -18.71
N ILE A 3 -15.89 53.97 -17.93
CA ILE A 3 -14.63 53.39 -18.40
C ILE A 3 -14.75 51.90 -18.13
N ASP A 4 -15.14 51.14 -19.15
CA ASP A 4 -15.17 49.68 -19.06
C ASP A 4 -13.73 49.18 -19.20
N ALA A 5 -13.13 48.80 -18.08
CA ALA A 5 -11.83 48.16 -18.03
C ALA A 5 -11.97 46.71 -18.50
N TYR A 6 -11.71 46.47 -19.79
CA TYR A 6 -11.70 45.11 -20.33
C TYR A 6 -10.39 44.39 -19.91
N PRO A 7 -10.45 43.25 -19.20
CA PRO A 7 -9.25 42.50 -18.84
C PRO A 7 -8.58 41.92 -20.08
N LYS A 8 -7.26 42.12 -20.21
CA LYS A 8 -6.47 41.66 -21.35
C LYS A 8 -6.54 40.12 -21.46
N PRO A 9 -6.85 39.54 -22.63
CA PRO A 9 -7.09 38.10 -22.80
C PRO A 9 -5.91 37.20 -22.41
N GLY A 10 -4.68 37.72 -22.41
CA GLY A 10 -3.49 36.99 -21.96
C GLY A 10 -3.36 36.82 -20.44
N LEU A 11 -3.96 37.72 -19.64
CA LEU A 11 -3.85 37.67 -18.17
C LEU A 11 -4.70 36.53 -17.58
N GLY A 12 -5.89 36.30 -18.15
CA GLY A 12 -6.77 35.20 -17.75
C GLY A 12 -6.21 33.83 -18.10
N LEU A 13 -5.56 33.71 -19.27
CA LEU A 13 -4.94 32.45 -19.71
C LEU A 13 -3.72 32.09 -18.85
N ALA A 14 -2.89 33.07 -18.48
CA ALA A 14 -1.75 32.87 -17.59
C ALA A 14 -2.16 32.47 -16.17
N LEU A 15 -3.28 33.01 -15.66
CA LEU A 15 -3.82 32.67 -14.34
C LEU A 15 -4.37 31.24 -14.31
N LEU A 16 -5.06 30.81 -15.38
CA LEU A 16 -5.56 29.44 -15.53
C LEU A 16 -4.42 28.41 -15.67
N LEU A 17 -3.38 28.72 -16.44
CA LEU A 17 -2.18 27.88 -16.53
C LEU A 17 -1.45 27.77 -15.19
N SER A 18 -1.31 28.87 -14.45
CA SER A 18 -0.67 28.87 -13.11
C SER A 18 -1.49 28.09 -12.07
N ALA A 19 -2.82 28.19 -12.11
CA ALA A 19 -3.71 27.43 -11.23
C ALA A 19 -3.67 25.92 -11.52
N SER A 20 -3.44 25.53 -12.78
CA SER A 20 -3.32 24.12 -13.19
C SER A 20 -2.07 23.45 -12.63
N LEU A 21 -0.97 24.20 -12.45
CA LEU A 21 0.29 23.68 -11.90
C LEU A 21 0.25 23.42 -10.39
N LEU A 22 -0.78 23.90 -9.68
CA LEU A 22 -0.90 23.75 -8.22
C LEU A 22 -1.65 22.48 -7.79
N LEU A 23 -2.24 21.71 -8.71
CA LEU A 23 -2.92 20.45 -8.38
C LEU A 23 -1.98 19.24 -8.52
N VAL A 24 -0.89 19.23 -7.74
CA VAL A 24 -0.15 17.99 -7.49
C VAL A 24 -0.84 17.28 -6.33
N ALA A 25 -1.72 16.33 -6.65
CA ALA A 25 -2.26 15.42 -5.65
C ALA A 25 -1.17 14.38 -5.33
N CYS A 26 -0.47 14.54 -4.20
CA CYS A 26 0.36 13.47 -3.68
C CYS A 26 -0.54 12.30 -3.27
N ALA A 27 -0.24 11.11 -3.80
CA ALA A 27 -0.80 9.89 -3.25
C ALA A 27 -0.21 9.70 -1.85
N THR A 28 -1.06 9.58 -0.84
CA THR A 28 -0.64 9.34 0.55
C THR A 28 -0.51 7.84 0.77
N SER A 29 0.64 7.41 1.29
CA SER A 29 0.82 6.05 1.80
C SER A 29 -0.05 5.83 3.05
N PRO A 30 -0.70 4.67 3.20
CA PRO A 30 -1.41 4.33 4.43
C PRO A 30 -0.50 3.89 5.58
N VAL A 31 0.78 3.58 5.30
CA VAL A 31 1.73 3.07 6.30
C VAL A 31 2.95 3.97 6.43
N ALA A 32 3.53 4.44 5.31
CA ALA A 32 4.70 5.30 5.34
C ALA A 32 4.34 6.71 5.77
N THR A 33 5.23 7.34 6.52
CA THR A 33 5.13 8.74 6.95
C THR A 33 6.27 9.55 6.33
N ASP A 34 6.03 10.85 6.13
CA ASP A 34 7.05 11.76 5.59
C ASP A 34 8.34 11.71 6.43
N GLY A 35 9.48 11.48 5.77
CA GLY A 35 10.80 11.44 6.39
C GLY A 35 11.35 10.05 6.70
N GLU A 36 10.58 8.99 6.49
CA GLU A 36 11.10 7.61 6.52
C GLU A 36 11.95 7.33 5.27
N GLU A 37 13.18 6.86 5.45
CA GLU A 37 14.04 6.39 4.35
C GLU A 37 13.69 4.93 4.04
N ILE A 38 12.84 4.75 3.02
CA ILE A 38 12.34 3.42 2.63
C ILE A 38 13.18 2.90 1.48
N ALA A 39 13.81 1.74 1.68
CA ALA A 39 14.57 1.08 0.64
C ALA A 39 13.63 0.61 -0.49
N PRO A 40 13.91 0.95 -1.76
CA PRO A 40 13.06 0.60 -2.90
C PRO A 40 13.27 -0.86 -3.35
N VAL A 41 13.31 -1.80 -2.41
CA VAL A 41 13.58 -3.23 -2.63
C VAL A 41 12.34 -4.06 -2.31
N GLY A 42 12.02 -5.00 -3.21
CA GLY A 42 10.97 -6.00 -2.98
C GLY A 42 11.48 -7.27 -2.28
N PRO A 43 10.57 -8.14 -1.78
CA PRO A 43 10.95 -9.33 -1.00
C PRO A 43 11.92 -10.29 -1.72
N ALA A 44 11.81 -10.42 -3.04
CA ALA A 44 12.67 -11.31 -3.82
C ALA A 44 14.16 -10.96 -3.72
N HIS A 45 14.50 -9.67 -3.58
CA HIS A 45 15.90 -9.25 -3.48
C HIS A 45 16.58 -9.79 -2.23
N VAL A 46 15.84 -9.96 -1.12
CA VAL A 46 16.38 -10.49 0.14
C VAL A 46 16.77 -11.97 0.04
N LEU A 47 16.19 -12.70 -0.92
CA LEU A 47 16.60 -14.08 -1.22
C LEU A 47 17.98 -14.14 -1.90
N GLU A 48 18.37 -13.08 -2.59
CA GLU A 48 19.61 -12.99 -3.36
C GLU A 48 20.71 -12.26 -2.58
N ASP A 49 20.32 -11.29 -1.75
CA ASP A 49 21.23 -10.41 -1.02
C ASP A 49 20.80 -10.23 0.44
N GLN A 50 21.54 -10.86 1.36
CA GLN A 50 21.30 -10.74 2.79
C GLN A 50 21.84 -9.43 3.41
N SER A 51 22.54 -8.58 2.64
CA SER A 51 22.95 -7.26 3.13
C SER A 51 21.76 -6.31 3.35
N LEU A 52 20.59 -6.65 2.78
CA LEU A 52 19.32 -5.93 2.95
C LEU A 52 18.67 -6.14 4.33
N VAL A 53 19.25 -6.96 5.21
CA VAL A 53 18.73 -7.14 6.57
C VAL A 53 18.94 -5.85 7.38
N GLY A 54 17.88 -5.40 8.06
CA GLY A 54 17.85 -4.12 8.77
C GLY A 54 17.32 -2.96 7.93
N GLU A 55 17.10 -3.14 6.63
CA GLU A 55 16.49 -2.12 5.79
C GLU A 55 14.99 -1.94 6.10
N LEU A 56 14.55 -0.68 6.14
CA LEU A 56 13.15 -0.33 6.26
C LEU A 56 12.48 -0.42 4.89
N VAL A 57 11.42 -1.21 4.77
CA VAL A 57 10.77 -1.53 3.49
C VAL A 57 9.26 -1.41 3.58
N VAL A 58 8.62 -1.15 2.44
CA VAL A 58 7.16 -1.25 2.29
C VAL A 58 6.84 -2.39 1.32
N TRP A 59 6.27 -3.46 1.85
CA TRP A 59 5.84 -4.63 1.08
C TRP A 59 4.34 -4.83 1.24
N GLY A 60 3.72 -5.52 0.29
CA GLY A 60 2.31 -5.85 0.41
C GLY A 60 1.91 -6.96 -0.53
N GLY A 61 0.64 -7.33 -0.45
CA GLY A 61 0.13 -8.45 -1.21
C GLY A 61 -1.10 -9.07 -0.58
N ARG A 62 -1.30 -10.35 -0.89
CA ARG A 62 -2.45 -11.12 -0.40
C ARG A 62 -2.01 -12.05 0.72
N ILE A 63 -2.70 -12.00 1.85
CA ILE A 63 -2.50 -12.94 2.95
C ILE A 63 -2.87 -14.34 2.44
N VAL A 64 -1.94 -15.28 2.57
CA VAL A 64 -2.18 -16.70 2.27
C VAL A 64 -2.36 -17.52 3.53
N GLU A 65 -1.78 -17.08 4.65
CA GLU A 65 -1.87 -17.78 5.93
C GLU A 65 -1.66 -16.82 7.10
N VAL A 66 -2.31 -17.13 8.22
CA VAL A 66 -2.10 -16.48 9.52
C VAL A 66 -1.83 -17.55 10.55
N GLU A 67 -0.71 -17.44 11.26
CA GLU A 67 -0.33 -18.37 12.31
C GLU A 67 -0.06 -17.62 13.61
N ASN A 68 -0.93 -17.83 14.60
CA ASN A 68 -0.76 -17.28 15.95
C ASN A 68 0.13 -18.20 16.79
N ARG A 69 1.21 -17.64 17.35
CA ARG A 69 2.10 -18.27 18.32
C ARG A 69 1.82 -17.69 19.71
N ALA A 70 2.56 -18.14 20.71
CA ALA A 70 2.38 -17.71 22.10
C ALA A 70 2.62 -16.21 22.30
N ASP A 71 3.54 -15.62 21.55
CA ASP A 71 4.05 -14.25 21.72
C ASP A 71 3.97 -13.37 20.46
N ARG A 72 3.60 -13.96 19.31
CA ARG A 72 3.58 -13.27 18.01
C ARG A 72 2.61 -13.91 17.02
N THR A 73 2.24 -13.16 16.00
CA THR A 73 1.52 -13.64 14.82
C THR A 73 2.44 -13.61 13.60
N LEU A 74 2.44 -14.68 12.83
CA LEU A 74 3.08 -14.76 11.53
C LEU A 74 2.04 -14.58 10.43
N LEU A 75 2.20 -13.55 9.60
CA LEU A 75 1.44 -13.37 8.38
C LEU A 75 2.28 -13.86 7.21
N VAL A 76 1.80 -14.88 6.49
CA VAL A 76 2.42 -15.29 5.22
C VAL A 76 1.68 -14.56 4.11
N VAL A 77 2.42 -13.77 3.34
CA VAL A 77 1.87 -12.89 2.31
C VAL A 77 2.47 -13.25 0.96
N ALA A 78 1.63 -13.53 -0.02
CA ALA A 78 2.06 -13.61 -1.41
C ALA A 78 2.23 -12.20 -1.96
N SER A 79 3.47 -11.82 -2.27
CA SER A 79 3.80 -10.43 -2.60
C SER A 79 3.15 -9.98 -3.90
N LEU A 80 2.71 -8.73 -3.95
CA LEU A 80 2.21 -8.07 -5.16
C LEU A 80 2.93 -6.73 -5.32
N PRO A 81 3.17 -6.29 -6.57
CA PRO A 81 3.59 -4.91 -6.82
C PRO A 81 2.59 -3.93 -6.24
N LEU A 82 3.09 -2.83 -5.68
CA LEU A 82 2.27 -1.77 -5.10
C LEU A 82 2.09 -0.61 -6.09
N ASP A 83 0.96 0.09 -6.02
CA ASP A 83 0.77 1.36 -6.73
C ASP A 83 1.36 2.55 -5.93
N ARG A 84 1.16 3.78 -6.43
CA ARG A 84 1.70 4.99 -5.78
C ARG A 84 1.05 5.33 -4.42
N ALA A 85 -0.05 4.68 -4.06
CA ALA A 85 -0.71 4.79 -2.77
C ALA A 85 -0.50 3.51 -1.93
N ASP A 86 0.54 2.76 -2.26
CA ASP A 86 0.90 1.45 -1.72
C ASP A 86 -0.22 0.40 -1.78
N ARG A 87 -1.14 0.51 -2.75
CA ARG A 87 -2.18 -0.51 -2.96
C ARG A 87 -1.62 -1.69 -3.74
N PRO A 88 -1.86 -2.94 -3.28
CA PRO A 88 -1.55 -4.12 -4.06
C PRO A 88 -2.22 -4.11 -5.44
N ARG A 89 -1.46 -4.32 -6.51
CA ARG A 89 -1.99 -4.33 -7.89
C ARG A 89 -2.51 -5.72 -8.23
N LEU A 90 -3.83 -5.88 -8.15
CA LEU A 90 -4.52 -7.19 -8.22
C LEU A 90 -4.43 -7.93 -9.56
N HIS A 91 -4.06 -7.23 -10.63
CA HIS A 91 -3.93 -7.81 -11.97
C HIS A 91 -2.55 -8.42 -12.27
N TYR A 92 -1.62 -8.33 -11.31
CA TYR A 92 -0.28 -8.89 -11.45
C TYR A 92 -0.22 -10.29 -10.84
N GLU A 93 0.60 -11.16 -11.42
CA GLU A 93 0.95 -12.43 -10.78
C GLU A 93 1.65 -12.18 -9.43
N PRO A 94 1.27 -12.95 -8.38
CA PRO A 94 1.99 -12.88 -7.11
C PRO A 94 3.45 -13.30 -7.26
N GLY A 95 4.35 -12.57 -6.62
CA GLY A 95 5.76 -12.89 -6.53
C GLY A 95 6.06 -13.91 -5.42
N VAL A 96 7.28 -13.85 -4.89
CA VAL A 96 7.68 -14.69 -3.75
C VAL A 96 6.81 -14.42 -2.52
N ARG A 97 6.64 -15.43 -1.68
CA ARG A 97 5.97 -15.27 -0.38
C ARG A 97 6.96 -14.77 0.65
N PHE A 98 6.53 -13.83 1.49
CA PHE A 98 7.30 -13.39 2.65
C PHE A 98 6.51 -13.59 3.93
N ILE A 99 7.22 -13.63 5.05
CA ILE A 99 6.66 -13.76 6.40
C ILE A 99 6.80 -12.41 7.09
N ALA A 100 5.69 -11.85 7.54
CA ALA A 100 5.69 -10.63 8.34
C ALA A 100 5.31 -10.97 9.79
N GLU A 101 6.15 -10.58 10.74
CA GLU A 101 5.98 -10.93 12.15
C GLU A 101 5.42 -9.76 12.95
N GLN A 102 4.28 -9.97 13.58
CA GLN A 102 3.63 -9.01 14.47
C GLN A 102 3.78 -9.48 15.92
N PRO A 103 4.36 -8.69 16.82
CA PRO A 103 4.29 -8.98 18.26
C PRO A 103 2.84 -9.06 18.74
N GLY A 104 2.53 -10.08 19.54
CA GLY A 104 1.19 -10.32 20.08
C GLY A 104 0.27 -11.11 19.14
N TYR A 105 -1.00 -10.70 19.08
CA TYR A 105 -2.07 -11.42 18.41
C TYR A 105 -2.76 -10.56 17.36
N LEU A 106 -2.93 -11.12 16.16
CA LEU A 106 -3.86 -10.62 15.15
C LEU A 106 -5.06 -11.57 15.05
N GLU A 107 -6.25 -10.99 14.99
CA GLU A 107 -7.52 -11.72 14.86
C GLU A 107 -7.61 -12.41 13.49
N PRO A 108 -7.59 -13.76 13.41
CA PRO A 108 -7.58 -14.49 12.14
C PRO A 108 -8.82 -14.25 11.28
N LEU A 109 -9.97 -13.93 11.87
CA LEU A 109 -11.17 -13.57 11.10
C LEU A 109 -11.03 -12.21 10.41
N THR A 110 -10.28 -11.29 11.02
CA THR A 110 -10.00 -9.97 10.44
C THR A 110 -8.91 -10.06 9.38
N PHE A 111 -7.80 -10.71 9.70
CA PHE A 111 -6.65 -10.88 8.81
C PHE A 111 -6.71 -12.17 7.99
N ALA A 112 -7.92 -12.65 7.67
CA ALA A 112 -8.12 -13.94 7.05
C ALA A 112 -7.36 -14.10 5.71
N PRO A 113 -7.01 -15.35 5.32
CA PRO A 113 -6.50 -15.63 3.99
C PRO A 113 -7.39 -15.05 2.89
N GLY A 114 -6.77 -14.48 1.85
CA GLY A 114 -7.45 -13.76 0.77
C GLY A 114 -7.59 -12.26 1.00
N ARG A 115 -7.41 -11.76 2.22
CA ARG A 115 -7.33 -10.32 2.50
C ARG A 115 -6.03 -9.73 1.96
N PHE A 116 -6.04 -8.42 1.73
CA PHE A 116 -4.91 -7.70 1.17
C PHE A 116 -4.33 -6.72 2.18
N VAL A 117 -3.01 -6.65 2.22
CA VAL A 117 -2.28 -5.83 3.18
C VAL A 117 -1.15 -5.07 2.52
N THR A 118 -0.79 -3.97 3.16
CA THR A 118 0.44 -3.22 2.95
C THR A 118 1.12 -3.08 4.31
N ILE A 119 2.42 -3.31 4.34
CA ILE A 119 3.20 -3.46 5.56
C ILE A 119 4.44 -2.59 5.43
N LEU A 120 4.61 -1.66 6.37
CA LEU A 120 5.90 -1.03 6.65
C LEU A 120 6.59 -1.86 7.73
N GLY A 121 7.86 -2.16 7.54
CA GLY A 121 8.64 -2.81 8.57
C GLY A 121 10.08 -3.05 8.15
N THR A 122 10.84 -3.60 9.08
CA THR A 122 12.27 -3.82 8.92
C THR A 122 12.53 -5.25 8.45
N VAL A 123 13.38 -5.43 7.42
CA VAL A 123 13.78 -6.76 6.95
C VAL A 123 14.53 -7.48 8.05
N SER A 124 14.03 -8.65 8.46
CA SER A 124 14.62 -9.45 9.55
C SER A 124 15.44 -10.65 9.05
N GLY A 125 15.43 -10.93 7.74
CA GLY A 125 16.24 -11.97 7.12
C GLY A 125 15.47 -12.92 6.23
N THR A 126 15.81 -14.20 6.33
CA THR A 126 15.13 -15.29 5.63
C THR A 126 14.84 -16.45 6.57
N ARG A 127 13.77 -17.21 6.30
CA ARG A 127 13.38 -18.38 7.07
C ARG A 127 12.93 -19.50 6.16
N ILE A 128 13.49 -20.69 6.37
CA ILE A 128 13.00 -21.92 5.74
C ILE A 128 11.73 -22.34 6.46
N ARG A 129 10.67 -22.60 5.68
CA ARG A 129 9.39 -23.12 6.18
C ARG A 129 8.83 -24.12 5.19
N ALA A 130 8.36 -25.26 5.70
CA ALA A 130 7.73 -26.28 4.90
C ALA A 130 6.37 -25.78 4.35
N VAL A 131 6.12 -26.05 3.07
CA VAL A 131 4.84 -25.86 2.41
C VAL A 131 4.47 -27.20 1.78
N GLY A 132 3.61 -27.96 2.47
CA GLY A 132 3.43 -29.38 2.17
C GLY A 132 4.72 -30.15 2.45
N ASP A 133 5.21 -30.90 1.48
CA ASP A 133 6.45 -31.70 1.60
C ASP A 133 7.72 -30.94 1.15
N TYR A 134 7.61 -29.65 0.83
CA TYR A 134 8.73 -28.87 0.28
C TYR A 134 9.20 -27.79 1.26
N ASP A 135 10.50 -27.74 1.51
CA ASP A 135 11.14 -26.63 2.22
C ASP A 135 11.26 -25.41 1.29
N TYR A 136 10.67 -24.29 1.71
CA TYR A 136 10.69 -23.05 0.96
C TYR A 136 11.33 -21.92 1.78
N LEU A 137 12.30 -21.23 1.18
CA LEU A 137 12.96 -20.08 1.79
C LEU A 137 12.11 -18.82 1.60
N HIS A 138 11.69 -18.22 2.71
CA HIS A 138 10.87 -17.00 2.71
C HIS A 138 11.71 -15.82 3.20
N PRO A 139 11.63 -14.64 2.56
CA PRO A 139 12.05 -13.39 3.20
C PRO A 139 11.22 -13.14 4.44
N THR A 140 11.80 -12.52 5.45
CA THR A 140 11.12 -12.16 6.69
C THR A 140 11.25 -10.66 6.98
N MET A 141 10.21 -10.09 7.58
CA MET A 141 10.21 -8.73 8.09
C MET A 141 9.49 -8.66 9.44
N ASP A 142 9.89 -7.72 10.28
CA ASP A 142 9.21 -7.37 11.51
C ASP A 142 8.25 -6.20 11.25
N ILE A 143 7.00 -6.34 11.65
CA ILE A 143 5.94 -5.36 11.33
C ILE A 143 6.08 -4.13 12.23
N GLU A 144 6.15 -2.95 11.62
CA GLU A 144 6.06 -1.67 12.30
C GLU A 144 4.68 -1.04 12.13
N LYS A 145 4.15 -1.03 10.89
CA LYS A 145 2.79 -0.59 10.59
C LYS A 145 2.16 -1.53 9.58
N LEU A 146 0.89 -1.85 9.82
CA LEU A 146 0.11 -2.79 9.02
C LEU A 146 -1.20 -2.14 8.59
N HIS A 147 -1.39 -2.02 7.28
CA HIS A 147 -2.64 -1.58 6.70
C HIS A 147 -3.40 -2.76 6.08
N LEU A 148 -4.65 -2.93 6.49
CA LEU A 148 -5.55 -3.95 5.95
C LEU A 148 -6.55 -3.28 5.01
N TRP A 149 -6.50 -3.64 3.72
CA TRP A 149 -7.41 -3.08 2.73
C TRP A 149 -8.84 -3.61 2.91
N PRO A 150 -9.87 -2.84 2.50
CA PRO A 150 -11.25 -3.30 2.45
C PRO A 150 -11.37 -4.62 1.67
N SER A 151 -12.30 -5.49 2.05
CA SER A 151 -12.45 -6.80 1.39
C SER A 151 -12.94 -6.72 -0.05
N ASP A 152 -13.71 -5.68 -0.40
CA ASP A 152 -14.15 -5.39 -1.76
C ASP A 152 -13.16 -4.43 -2.45
N PRO A 153 -12.42 -4.89 -3.49
CA PRO A 153 -11.51 -4.04 -4.25
C PRO A 153 -12.18 -2.82 -4.89
N MET A 154 -13.49 -2.87 -5.15
CA MET A 154 -14.24 -1.73 -5.68
C MET A 154 -14.23 -0.53 -4.72
N MET A 155 -14.02 -0.77 -3.42
CA MET A 155 -13.91 0.27 -2.40
C MET A 155 -12.49 0.86 -2.26
N TRP A 156 -11.48 0.31 -2.95
CA TRP A 156 -10.08 0.78 -2.82
C TRP A 156 -9.82 2.08 -3.59
N SER A 157 -10.66 2.37 -4.57
CA SER A 157 -10.62 3.63 -5.31
C SER A 157 -11.72 4.54 -4.82
N PRO A 158 -11.44 5.85 -4.60
CA PRO A 158 -12.50 6.83 -4.40
C PRO A 158 -13.36 6.87 -5.66
N HIS A 159 -14.52 6.23 -5.61
CA HIS A 159 -15.49 6.35 -6.68
C HIS A 159 -16.19 7.69 -6.50
N TRP A 160 -16.07 8.56 -7.50
CA TRP A 160 -16.70 9.87 -7.48
C TRP A 160 -18.22 9.72 -7.63
N ARG A 161 -18.97 9.76 -6.52
CA ARG A 161 -20.44 9.73 -6.53
C ARG A 161 -20.97 11.14 -6.79
N TRP A 162 -21.23 11.50 -8.05
CA TRP A 162 -22.06 12.66 -8.34
C TRP A 162 -23.52 12.37 -7.95
N ASN A 163 -23.93 12.85 -6.77
CA ASN A 163 -25.35 12.97 -6.44
C ASN A 163 -25.89 14.26 -7.06
N PHE A 164 -26.50 14.19 -8.25
CA PHE A 164 -27.33 15.28 -8.74
C PHE A 164 -28.65 15.27 -7.96
N GLY A 165 -28.73 16.08 -6.91
CA GLY A 165 -29.99 16.34 -6.22
C GLY A 165 -30.92 17.15 -7.14
N ILE A 166 -31.87 16.50 -7.81
CA ILE A 166 -32.97 17.18 -8.48
C ILE A 166 -33.91 17.67 -7.37
N GLY A 167 -33.71 18.91 -6.93
CA GLY A 167 -34.64 19.60 -6.04
C GLY A 167 -35.92 19.95 -6.80
N ILE A 168 -36.90 19.06 -6.80
CA ILE A 168 -38.27 19.43 -7.15
C ILE A 168 -38.81 20.35 -6.04
N ARG A 169 -38.85 21.66 -6.32
CA ARG A 169 -39.67 22.61 -5.58
C ARG A 169 -41.13 22.36 -5.99
N LEU A 170 -41.90 21.76 -5.10
CA LEU A 170 -43.37 21.79 -5.15
C LEU A 170 -43.87 23.16 -4.70
#